data_AF-A0AAC9SMI4-F1
#
_entry.id   AF-A0AAC9SMI4-F1
#
_cell.length_a   1.000
_cell.length_b   1.000
_cell.length_c   1.000
_cell.angle_alpha   90.00
_cell.angle_beta   90.00
_cell.angle_gamma   90.00
#
_symmetry.space_group_name_H-M   'P 1'
#
loop_
_entity.id
_entity.type
_entity.pdbx_description
1 polymer ?
#
loop_
_entity_poly.entity_id
_entity_poly.type
_entity_poly.pdbx_seq_one_letter_code
_entity_poly.pdbx_strand_id
1 'polypeptide(L)'
;MKKALLALGLLPLLAACADTAQGKLRQTVFDTDSAYHVVASPMPDVMAGKVTGKPFTTEQKTIAKLASQSVFNEIQSLETSIEGGSSITQTAVSALQTDFASFETCWAGLKTGTTPDSCATIGGSK
;
A
#
# COMPACT_ATOMS: atom_id res chain seq x y z
N MET A 1 29.73 31.84 -39.02
CA MET A 1 28.31 31.46 -39.22
C MET A 1 28.13 30.09 -38.55
N LYS A 2 27.70 30.03 -37.28
CA LYS A 2 26.32 29.85 -36.76
C LYS A 2 25.67 28.51 -37.16
N LYS A 3 25.10 27.84 -36.13
CA LYS A 3 24.22 26.63 -36.07
C LYS A 3 24.98 25.36 -35.67
N ALA A 4 24.65 24.61 -34.61
CA ALA A 4 23.45 24.56 -33.77
C ALA A 4 23.79 24.03 -32.37
N LEU A 5 23.39 24.78 -31.34
CA LEU A 5 23.38 24.39 -29.92
C LEU A 5 21.94 24.63 -29.43
N LEU A 6 21.02 23.74 -29.79
CA LEU A 6 19.62 23.82 -29.35
C LEU A 6 19.07 22.40 -29.18
N ALA A 7 19.51 21.70 -28.12
CA ALA A 7 18.87 20.44 -27.70
C ALA A 7 19.00 20.13 -26.20
N LEU A 8 19.46 21.07 -25.35
CA LEU A 8 19.68 20.83 -23.90
C LEU A 8 18.67 21.57 -22.99
N GLY A 9 17.65 22.24 -23.54
CA GLY A 9 16.70 23.05 -22.78
C GLY A 9 15.44 22.33 -22.27
N LEU A 10 15.20 21.07 -22.67
CA LEU A 10 13.96 20.34 -22.36
C LEU A 10 14.07 19.35 -21.20
N LEU A 11 15.26 19.15 -20.64
CA LEU A 11 15.50 18.25 -19.51
C LEU A 11 14.99 18.74 -18.13
N PRO A 12 14.85 20.05 -17.81
CA PRO A 12 14.42 20.44 -16.46
C PRO A 12 12.91 20.29 -16.22
N LEU A 13 12.11 20.02 -17.26
CA LEU A 13 10.66 19.84 -17.14
C LEU A 13 10.26 18.47 -16.56
N LEU A 14 11.14 17.47 -16.61
CA LEU A 14 10.86 16.12 -16.10
C LEU A 14 11.11 15.97 -14.59
N ALA A 15 11.94 16.84 -14.00
CA ALA A 15 12.19 16.83 -12.55
C ALA A 15 11.06 17.49 -11.74
N ALA A 16 10.16 18.25 -12.39
CA ALA A 16 9.09 18.98 -11.73
C ALA A 16 7.87 18.11 -11.36
N CYS A 17 7.73 16.90 -11.90
CA CYS A 17 6.55 16.07 -11.65
C CYS A 17 6.49 15.48 -10.24
N ALA A 18 7.64 15.21 -9.59
CA ALA A 18 7.71 14.60 -8.26
C ALA A 18 7.48 15.60 -7.11
N ASP A 19 7.92 16.86 -7.27
CA ASP A 19 7.82 17.89 -6.21
C ASP A 19 6.44 18.57 -6.11
N THR A 20 5.47 18.16 -6.93
CA THR A 20 4.09 18.64 -6.80
C THR A 20 3.37 17.98 -5.63
N ALA A 21 2.32 18.63 -5.10
CA ALA A 21 1.47 18.01 -4.08
C ALA A 21 0.89 16.66 -4.55
N GLN A 22 0.47 16.56 -5.82
CA GLN A 22 0.04 15.29 -6.40
C GLN A 22 1.17 14.27 -6.53
N GLY A 23 2.38 14.71 -6.90
CA GLY A 23 3.57 13.85 -6.95
C GLY A 23 3.87 13.18 -5.62
N LYS A 24 3.80 13.94 -4.51
CA LYS A 24 3.99 13.41 -3.16
C LYS A 24 2.91 12.43 -2.75
N LEU A 25 1.64 12.73 -3.04
CA LEU A 25 0.54 11.81 -2.75
C LEU A 25 0.70 10.49 -3.51
N ARG A 26 1.07 10.55 -4.79
CA ARG A 26 1.32 9.35 -5.63
C ARG A 26 2.48 8.53 -5.09
N GLN A 27 3.57 9.19 -4.72
CA GLN A 27 4.71 8.54 -4.11
C GLN A 27 4.31 7.80 -2.84
N THR A 28 3.52 8.41 -1.96
CA THR A 28 3.03 7.74 -0.74
C THR A 28 2.21 6.48 -1.03
N VAL A 29 1.38 6.48 -2.07
CA VAL A 29 0.62 5.29 -2.49
C VAL A 29 1.57 4.16 -2.89
N PHE A 30 2.54 4.45 -3.77
CA PHE A 30 3.49 3.43 -4.23
C PHE A 30 4.46 2.96 -3.14
N ASP A 31 4.87 3.85 -2.22
CA ASP A 31 5.68 3.48 -1.06
C ASP A 31 4.88 2.54 -0.13
N THR A 32 3.58 2.79 0.02
CA THR A 32 2.67 1.95 0.81
C THR A 32 2.43 0.60 0.13
N ASP A 33 2.29 0.56 -1.19
CA ASP A 33 2.19 -0.69 -1.96
C ASP A 33 3.43 -1.59 -1.78
N SER A 34 4.61 -1.00 -1.94
CA SER A 34 5.88 -1.68 -1.72
C SER A 34 5.97 -2.23 -0.29
N ALA A 35 5.63 -1.43 0.71
CA ALA A 35 5.61 -1.85 2.11
C ALA A 35 4.59 -2.96 2.36
N TYR A 36 3.39 -2.86 1.78
CA TYR A 36 2.35 -3.88 1.85
C TYR A 36 2.87 -5.23 1.35
N HIS A 37 3.50 -5.26 0.18
CA HIS A 37 4.02 -6.50 -0.39
C HIS A 37 5.13 -7.13 0.48
N VAL A 38 5.96 -6.32 1.14
CA VAL A 38 6.94 -6.82 2.11
C VAL A 38 6.25 -7.45 3.33
N VAL A 39 5.28 -6.76 3.93
CA VAL A 39 4.55 -7.23 5.12
C VAL A 39 3.72 -8.48 4.82
N ALA A 40 3.07 -8.52 3.65
CA ALA A 40 2.21 -9.60 3.19
C ALA A 40 2.98 -10.79 2.58
N SER A 41 4.28 -10.66 2.32
CA SER A 41 5.12 -11.72 1.73
C SER A 41 5.02 -13.11 2.40
N PRO A 42 4.85 -13.27 3.73
CA PRO A 42 4.74 -14.59 4.34
C PRO A 42 3.32 -15.16 4.32
N MET A 43 2.31 -14.39 3.88
CA MET A 43 0.92 -14.81 3.89
C MET A 43 0.65 -16.09 3.08
N PRO A 44 1.19 -16.29 1.87
CA PRO A 44 0.98 -17.52 1.11
C PRO A 44 1.39 -18.78 1.91
N ASP A 45 2.52 -18.72 2.59
CA ASP A 45 3.01 -19.81 3.43
C ASP A 45 2.13 -20.01 4.67
N VAL A 46 1.69 -18.93 5.31
CA VAL A 46 0.74 -18.98 6.43
C VAL A 46 -0.58 -19.63 6.01
N MET A 47 -1.13 -19.25 4.85
CA MET A 47 -2.34 -19.85 4.32
C MET A 47 -2.15 -21.33 4.02
N ALA A 48 -1.01 -21.70 3.44
CA ALA A 48 -0.62 -23.08 3.17
C ALA A 48 -0.24 -23.89 4.42
N GLY A 49 -0.18 -23.27 5.61
CA GLY A 49 0.21 -23.93 6.86
C GLY A 49 1.71 -24.23 6.95
N LYS A 50 2.54 -23.59 6.12
CA LYS A 50 4.01 -23.73 6.08
C LYS A 50 4.73 -22.79 7.05
N VAL A 51 4.10 -22.47 8.19
CA VAL A 51 4.68 -21.58 9.20
C VAL A 51 5.49 -22.35 10.22
N THR A 52 6.65 -21.81 10.58
CA THR A 52 7.41 -22.29 11.73
C THR A 52 6.76 -21.75 13.01
N GLY A 53 6.38 -22.63 13.94
CA GLY A 53 5.77 -22.24 15.22
C GLY A 53 4.29 -22.62 15.31
N LYS A 54 3.51 -21.86 16.08
CA LYS A 54 2.09 -22.15 16.29
C LYS A 54 1.32 -21.94 14.98
N PRO A 55 0.57 -22.95 14.50
CA PRO A 55 -0.22 -22.78 13.29
C PRO A 55 -1.36 -21.79 13.53
N PHE A 56 -1.65 -20.99 12.51
CA PHE A 56 -2.81 -20.11 12.51
C PHE A 56 -4.09 -20.96 12.49
N THR A 57 -5.07 -20.58 13.31
CA THR A 57 -6.41 -21.17 13.22
C THR A 57 -7.08 -20.78 11.90
N THR A 58 -8.11 -21.51 11.49
CA THR A 58 -8.93 -21.16 10.31
C THR A 58 -9.46 -19.73 10.40
N GLU A 59 -9.90 -19.31 11.59
CA GLU A 59 -10.41 -17.97 11.82
C GLU A 59 -9.33 -16.89 11.67
N GLN A 60 -8.15 -17.10 12.24
CA GLN A 60 -7.01 -16.19 12.07
C GLN A 60 -6.58 -16.08 10.61
N LYS A 61 -6.63 -17.17 9.85
CA LYS A 61 -6.35 -17.15 8.41
C LYS A 61 -7.38 -16.32 7.64
N THR A 62 -8.66 -16.48 7.96
CA THR A 62 -9.75 -15.69 7.37
C THR A 62 -9.57 -14.20 7.67
N ILE A 63 -9.28 -13.85 8.93
CA ILE A 63 -9.04 -12.46 9.33
C ILE A 63 -7.84 -11.88 8.58
N ALA A 64 -6.71 -12.59 8.56
CA ALA A 64 -5.51 -12.16 7.83
C ALA A 64 -5.80 -11.90 6.35
N LYS A 65 -6.56 -12.80 5.71
CA LYS A 65 -6.93 -12.69 4.30
C LYS A 65 -7.80 -11.45 4.06
N LEU A 66 -8.84 -11.25 4.86
CA LEU A 66 -9.77 -10.12 4.72
C LEU A 66 -9.04 -8.78 4.94
N ALA A 67 -8.24 -8.72 6.01
CA ALA A 67 -7.44 -7.56 6.35
C ALA A 67 -6.50 -7.16 5.21
N SER A 68 -5.72 -8.13 4.71
CA SER A 68 -4.80 -7.92 3.59
C SER A 68 -5.51 -7.53 2.30
N GLN A 69 -6.63 -8.20 1.97
CA GLN A 69 -7.41 -7.91 0.76
C GLN A 69 -7.99 -6.49 0.79
N SER A 70 -8.40 -5.99 1.96
CA SER A 70 -8.93 -4.63 2.08
C SER A 70 -7.89 -3.58 1.71
N VAL A 71 -6.69 -3.66 2.31
CA VAL A 71 -5.59 -2.74 2.02
C VAL A 71 -5.20 -2.82 0.54
N PHE A 72 -5.06 -4.04 0.01
CA PHE A 72 -4.74 -4.24 -1.40
C PHE A 72 -5.78 -3.62 -2.35
N ASN A 73 -7.07 -3.74 -2.03
CA ASN A 73 -8.13 -3.14 -2.84
C ASN A 73 -8.06 -1.61 -2.83
N GLU A 74 -7.71 -1.00 -1.71
CA GLU A 74 -7.57 0.45 -1.59
C GLU A 74 -6.34 0.96 -2.37
N ILE A 75 -5.21 0.26 -2.26
CA ILE A 75 -4.02 0.51 -3.10
C ILE A 75 -4.40 0.47 -4.57
N GLN A 76 -5.00 -0.63 -5.03
CA GLN A 76 -5.37 -0.82 -6.44
C GLN A 76 -6.35 0.24 -6.93
N SER A 77 -7.31 0.66 -6.10
CA SER A 77 -8.25 1.74 -6.43
C SER A 77 -7.53 3.08 -6.66
N LEU A 78 -6.56 3.41 -5.79
CA LEU A 78 -5.77 4.63 -5.92
C LEU A 78 -4.80 4.55 -7.11
N GLU A 79 -4.11 3.43 -7.30
CA GLU A 79 -3.22 3.21 -8.45
C GLU A 79 -3.97 3.29 -9.77
N THR A 80 -5.13 2.65 -9.89
CA THR A 80 -6.01 2.77 -11.08
C THR A 80 -6.38 4.22 -11.35
N SER A 81 -6.68 5.00 -10.30
CA SER A 81 -6.98 6.43 -10.43
C SER A 81 -5.77 7.22 -10.93
N ILE A 82 -4.57 6.92 -10.42
CA ILE A 82 -3.30 7.54 -10.82
C ILE A 82 -2.97 7.22 -12.28
N GLU A 83 -3.07 5.96 -12.67
CA GLU A 83 -2.85 5.48 -14.06
C GLU A 83 -3.83 6.12 -15.03
N GLY A 84 -5.10 6.30 -14.62
CA GLY A 84 -6.12 7.03 -15.37
C GLY A 84 -5.89 8.55 -15.43
N GLY A 85 -4.83 9.08 -14.81
CA GLY A 85 -4.49 10.50 -14.82
C GLY A 85 -5.30 11.35 -13.83
N SER A 86 -6.06 10.72 -12.94
CA SER A 86 -6.86 11.43 -11.93
C SER A 86 -5.96 12.05 -10.85
N SER A 87 -6.50 13.09 -10.20
CA SER A 87 -5.93 13.61 -8.96
C SER A 87 -6.47 12.80 -7.78
N ILE A 88 -5.61 12.51 -6.82
CA ILE A 88 -5.97 11.84 -5.57
C ILE A 88 -5.96 12.84 -4.41
N THR A 89 -6.66 12.52 -3.33
CA THR A 89 -6.82 13.42 -2.18
C THR A 89 -5.92 13.00 -1.03
N GLN A 90 -5.50 13.98 -0.21
CA GLN A 90 -4.81 13.69 1.04
C GLN A 90 -5.65 12.80 1.96
N THR A 91 -6.97 12.99 1.99
CA THR A 91 -7.89 12.16 2.79
C THR A 91 -7.84 10.70 2.38
N ALA A 92 -7.87 10.40 1.08
CA ALA A 92 -7.81 9.02 0.60
C ALA A 92 -6.44 8.38 0.88
N VAL A 93 -5.35 9.13 0.70
CA VAL A 93 -4.01 8.62 1.03
C VAL A 93 -3.85 8.39 2.54
N SER A 94 -4.38 9.28 3.39
CA SER A 94 -4.34 9.09 4.84
C SER A 94 -5.22 7.94 5.33
N ALA A 95 -6.36 7.68 4.65
CA ALA A 95 -7.16 6.48 4.91
C ALA A 95 -6.36 5.21 4.62
N LEU A 96 -5.75 5.12 3.43
CA LEU A 96 -4.86 4.01 3.07
C LEU A 96 -3.74 3.78 4.09
N GLN A 97 -3.05 4.85 4.52
CA GLN A 97 -1.99 4.73 5.52
C GLN A 97 -2.51 4.21 6.88
N THR A 98 -3.72 4.60 7.27
CA THR A 98 -4.36 4.15 8.51
C THR A 98 -4.77 2.68 8.43
N ASP A 99 -5.35 2.28 7.30
CA ASP A 99 -5.72 0.89 7.03
C ASP A 99 -4.48 0.00 6.97
N PHE A 100 -3.40 0.48 6.35
CA PHE A 100 -2.12 -0.23 6.31
C PHE A 100 -1.50 -0.40 7.70
N ALA A 101 -1.43 0.65 8.52
CA ALA A 101 -0.91 0.56 9.90
C ALA A 101 -1.76 -0.38 10.78
N SER A 102 -3.08 -0.39 10.57
CA SER A 102 -4.00 -1.31 11.24
C SER A 102 -3.75 -2.75 10.81
N PHE A 103 -3.49 -2.98 9.53
CA PHE A 103 -3.07 -4.27 8.99
C PHE A 103 -1.74 -4.74 9.57
N GLU A 104 -0.72 -3.89 9.65
CA GLU A 104 0.57 -4.24 10.26
C GLU A 104 0.40 -4.70 11.71
N THR A 105 -0.39 -3.95 12.48
CA THR A 105 -0.68 -4.27 13.89
C THR A 105 -1.47 -5.57 14.02
N CYS A 106 -2.51 -5.74 13.20
CA CYS A 106 -3.30 -6.96 13.16
C CYS A 106 -2.41 -8.17 12.82
N TRP A 107 -1.58 -8.03 11.78
CA TRP A 107 -0.68 -9.08 11.32
C TRP A 107 0.36 -9.47 12.35
N ALA A 108 0.94 -8.49 13.05
CA ALA A 108 1.85 -8.75 14.17
C ALA A 108 1.16 -9.54 15.28
N GLY A 109 -0.05 -9.15 15.69
CA GLY A 109 -0.84 -9.87 16.69
C GLY A 109 -1.13 -11.31 16.28
N LEU A 110 -1.63 -11.51 15.06
CA LEU A 110 -1.95 -12.84 14.53
C LEU A 110 -0.73 -13.77 14.51
N LYS A 111 0.46 -13.26 14.15
CA LYS A 111 1.72 -14.02 14.20
C LYS A 111 2.11 -14.46 15.61
N THR A 112 1.69 -13.72 16.65
CA THR A 112 1.87 -14.11 18.05
C THR A 112 0.73 -14.97 18.60
N GLY A 113 -0.29 -15.25 17.77
CA GLY A 113 -1.45 -16.06 18.14
C GLY A 113 -2.57 -15.29 18.83
N THR A 114 -2.56 -13.95 18.79
CA THR A 114 -3.63 -13.08 19.28
C THR A 114 -4.42 -12.49 18.12
N THR A 115 -5.63 -11.98 18.38
CA THR A 115 -6.43 -11.23 17.40
C THR A 115 -6.70 -9.84 17.97
N PRO A 116 -5.84 -8.85 17.69
CA PRO A 116 -6.05 -7.49 18.18
C PRO A 116 -7.29 -6.82 17.58
N ASP A 117 -7.83 -5.81 18.28
CA ASP A 117 -8.97 -5.02 17.80
C ASP A 117 -8.70 -4.32 16.46
N SER A 118 -7.42 -4.01 16.15
CA SER A 118 -7.02 -3.44 14.87
C SER A 118 -7.36 -4.35 13.68
N CYS A 119 -7.59 -5.65 13.90
CA CYS A 119 -8.09 -6.56 12.87
C CYS A 119 -9.54 -6.28 12.46
N ALA A 120 -10.33 -5.62 13.31
CA ALA A 120 -11.72 -5.26 13.04
C ALA A 120 -11.87 -3.90 12.34
N THR A 121 -10.82 -3.07 12.38
CA THR A 121 -10.86 -1.69 11.85
C THR A 121 -10.54 -1.59 10.36
N ILE A 122 -10.10 -2.69 9.75
CA ILE A 122 -9.59 -2.72 8.38
C ILE A 122 -10.75 -2.77 7.38
N GLY A 123 -10.83 -1.80 6.47
CA GLY A 123 -11.95 -1.64 5.53
C GLY A 123 -13.14 -0.84 6.08
N GLY A 124 -12.96 -0.13 7.20
CA GLY A 124 -13.99 0.59 7.94
C GLY A 124 -14.31 2.00 7.47
N SER A 125 -13.76 2.47 6.34
CA SER A 125 -14.08 3.78 5.76
C SER A 125 -14.75 3.61 4.40
N LYS A 126 -16.07 3.40 4.40
CA LYS A 126 -16.94 3.67 3.24
C LYS A 126 -18.00 4.68 3.61
#